data_AF-A0AAV1PZL5-F1
#
_entry.id   AF-A0AAV1PZL5-F1
#
_cell.length_a   1.000
_cell.length_b   1.000
_cell.length_c   1.000
_cell.angle_alpha   90.00
_cell.angle_beta   90.00
_cell.angle_gamma   90.00
#
_symmetry.space_group_name_H-M   'P 1'
#
loop_
_entity.id
_entity.type
_entity.pdbx_description
1 polymer ?
#
loop_
_entity_poly.entity_id
_entity_poly.type
_entity_poly.pdbx_seq_one_letter_code
_entity_poly.pdbx_strand_id
1 'polypeptide(L)' 'MDAFEEILCDEVRQYPNLYNPSLSSYKDAQMTNNSWGEIVCTLGKEEKVCWAKWKYLRDRFVKIKKKAKAGGASGGKV' A
#
# COMPACT_ATOMS: atom_id res chain seq x y z
N MET A 1 8.97 -6.88 11.91
CA MET A 1 7.75 -6.80 11.10
C MET A 1 6.68 -7.40 11.97
N ASP A 2 5.64 -6.65 12.27
CA ASP A 2 4.46 -7.18 12.94
C ASP A 2 3.83 -8.24 12.01
N ALA A 3 3.40 -9.39 12.53
CA ALA A 3 2.74 -10.43 11.71
C ALA A 3 1.54 -9.87 10.92
N PHE A 4 0.88 -8.85 11.49
CA PHE A 4 -0.18 -8.09 10.82
C PHE A 4 0.31 -7.36 9.55
N GLU A 5 1.50 -6.76 9.57
CA GLU A 5 2.06 -6.06 8.40
C GLU A 5 2.36 -7.03 7.26
N GLU A 6 2.83 -8.23 7.60
CA GLU A 6 3.14 -9.28 6.63
C GLU A 6 1.88 -9.78 5.96
N ILE A 7 0.84 -10.11 6.74
CA ILE A 7 -0.46 -10.57 6.20
C ILE A 7 -1.13 -9.45 5.38
N LEU A 8 -1.12 -8.20 5.89
CA LEU A 8 -1.68 -7.06 5.18
C LEU A 8 -0.99 -6.83 3.83
N CYS A 9 0.34 -6.98 3.78
CA CYS A 9 1.09 -6.85 2.55
C CYS A 9 0.74 -7.96 1.55
N ASP A 10 0.63 -9.20 2.03
CA ASP A 10 0.29 -10.35 1.19
C ASP A 10 -1.12 -10.24 0.61
N GLU A 11 -2.10 -9.86 1.45
CA GLU A 11 -3.46 -9.56 1.02
C GLU A 11 -3.50 -8.44 -0.02
N VAL A 12 -2.92 -7.28 0.26
CA VAL A 12 -2.93 -6.16 -0.70
C VAL A 12 -2.21 -6.52 -2.01
N ARG A 13 -1.24 -7.44 -1.98
CA ARG A 13 -0.54 -7.91 -3.19
C ARG A 13 -1.46 -8.69 -4.14
N GLN A 14 -2.48 -9.37 -3.59
CA GLN A 14 -3.51 -10.07 -4.37
C GLN A 14 -4.48 -9.10 -5.07
N TYR A 15 -4.58 -7.86 -4.57
CA TYR A 15 -5.45 -6.81 -5.12
C TYR A 15 -4.63 -5.72 -5.82
N PRO A 16 -4.21 -5.93 -7.09
CA PRO A 16 -3.43 -4.93 -7.82
C PRO A 16 -4.19 -3.61 -8.03
N ASN A 17 -5.52 -3.62 -7.96
CA ASN A 17 -6.35 -2.40 -7.98
C ASN A 17 -6.08 -1.45 -6.79
N LEU A 18 -5.41 -1.90 -5.72
CA LEU A 18 -5.09 -1.05 -4.56
C LEU A 18 -3.76 -0.28 -4.69
N TYR A 19 -2.84 -0.76 -5.53
CA TYR A 19 -1.50 -0.18 -5.65
C TYR A 19 -1.05 0.09 -7.08
N ASN A 20 -1.77 -0.42 -8.09
CA ASN A 20 -1.44 -0.26 -9.48
C ASN A 20 -2.29 0.86 -10.13
N PRO A 21 -1.76 2.08 -10.26
CA PRO A 21 -2.47 3.19 -10.88
C PRO A 21 -2.71 3.00 -12.39
N SER A 22 -2.09 2.00 -13.01
CA SER A 22 -2.30 1.66 -14.43
C SER A 22 -3.60 0.89 -14.68
N LEU A 23 -4.28 0.40 -13.64
CA LEU A 23 -5.57 -0.27 -13.78
C LEU A 23 -6.71 0.75 -13.79
N SER A 24 -7.66 0.59 -14.70
CA SER A 24 -8.92 1.36 -14.69
C SER A 24 -9.66 1.19 -13.36
N SER A 25 -9.61 -0.03 -12.81
CA SER A 25 -10.10 -0.42 -11.49
C SER A 25 -9.54 0.38 -10.31
N TYR A 26 -8.35 0.97 -10.43
CA TYR A 26 -7.77 1.81 -9.37
C TYR A 26 -8.52 3.15 -9.24
N LYS A 27 -9.13 3.63 -10.33
CA LYS A 27 -9.98 4.84 -10.30
C LYS A 27 -11.38 4.56 -9.76
N ASP A 28 -11.78 3.29 -9.72
CA ASP A 28 -13.05 2.87 -9.16
C ASP A 28 -12.96 2.84 -7.63
N ALA A 29 -13.50 3.89 -7.01
CA ALA A 29 -13.59 3.99 -5.55
C ALA A 29 -14.37 2.81 -4.95
N GLN A 30 -15.42 2.34 -5.64
CA GLN A 30 -16.23 1.20 -5.18
C GLN A 30 -15.42 -0.11 -5.19
N MET A 31 -14.66 -0.37 -6.25
CA MET A 31 -13.83 -1.59 -6.33
C MET A 31 -12.70 -1.56 -5.30
N THR A 32 -12.11 -0.37 -5.08
CA THR A 32 -11.13 -0.14 -4.03
C THR A 32 -11.72 -0.41 -2.65
N ASN A 33 -12.91 0.09 -2.36
CA ASN A 33 -13.60 -0.12 -1.09
C ASN A 33 -13.95 -1.60 -0.86
N ASN A 34 -14.44 -2.30 -1.89
CA ASN A 34 -14.73 -3.73 -1.80
C ASN A 34 -13.48 -4.55 -1.48
N SER A 35 -12.36 -4.30 -2.17
CA SER A 35 -11.10 -4.98 -1.87
C SER A 35 -10.62 -4.68 -0.45
N TRP A 36 -10.70 -3.42 0.00
CA TRP A 36 -10.38 -3.10 1.39
C TRP A 36 -11.29 -3.82 2.39
N GLY A 37 -12.59 -3.90 2.09
CA GLY A 37 -13.58 -4.64 2.86
C GLY A 37 -13.21 -6.11 3.07
N GLU A 38 -12.80 -6.79 2.00
CA GLU A 38 -12.36 -8.19 2.06
C GLU A 38 -11.10 -8.35 2.92
N ILE A 39 -10.12 -7.44 2.75
CA ILE A 39 -8.86 -7.46 3.50
C ILE A 39 -9.10 -7.25 4.99
N VAL A 40 -9.95 -6.28 5.36
CA VAL A 40 -10.21 -5.95 6.77
C VAL A 40 -11.06 -7.02 7.44
N CYS A 41 -11.97 -7.64 6.68
CA CYS A 41 -12.74 -8.80 7.12
C CYS A 41 -11.82 -10.00 7.37
N THR A 42 -10.93 -10.31 6.44
CA THR A 42 -9.93 -11.40 6.54
C THR A 42 -8.98 -11.20 7.72
N LEU A 43 -8.52 -9.96 7.93
CA LEU A 43 -7.65 -9.60 9.05
C LEU A 43 -8.39 -9.54 10.40
N GLY A 44 -9.72 -9.46 10.40
CA GLY A 44 -10.53 -9.23 11.59
C GLY A 44 -10.18 -7.90 12.29
N LYS A 45 -9.82 -6.87 11.52
CA LYS A 45 -9.40 -5.55 12.03
C LYS A 45 -10.24 -4.43 11.45
N GLU A 46 -10.14 -3.27 12.08
CA GLU A 46 -10.82 -2.07 11.63
C GLU A 46 -10.16 -1.51 10.36
N GLU A 47 -10.96 -1.06 9.38
CA GLU A 47 -10.48 -0.54 8.11
C GLU A 47 -9.45 0.59 8.27
N LYS A 48 -9.71 1.51 9.21
CA LYS A 48 -8.77 2.59 9.54
C LYS A 48 -7.38 2.10 9.92
N VAL A 49 -7.30 1.00 10.68
CA VAL A 49 -6.02 0.44 11.16
C VAL A 49 -5.25 -0.15 9.98
N CYS A 50 -5.92 -0.95 9.14
CA CYS A 50 -5.32 -1.51 7.94
C CYS A 50 -4.84 -0.41 6.99
N TRP A 51 -5.67 0.61 6.76
CA TRP A 51 -5.33 1.71 5.86
C TRP A 51 -4.15 2.56 6.36
N ALA A 52 -4.12 2.88 7.67
CA ALA A 52 -3.01 3.61 8.28
C ALA A 52 -1.69 2.83 8.19
N LYS A 53 -1.74 1.52 8.47
CA LYS A 53 -0.55 0.65 8.44
C LYS A 53 -0.05 0.44 7.00
N TRP A 54 -0.96 0.18 6.06
CA TRP A 54 -0.62 0.09 4.63
C TRP A 54 -0.02 1.39 4.11
N LYS A 55 -0.60 2.54 4.48
CA LYS A 55 -0.06 3.85 4.13
C LYS A 55 1.38 4.01 4.62
N TYR A 56 1.66 3.63 5.88
CA TYR A 56 3.02 3.65 6.43
C TYR A 56 3.99 2.76 5.63
N LEU A 57 3.59 1.51 5.34
CA LEU A 57 4.38 0.57 4.54
C LEU A 57 4.64 1.09 3.13
N ARG A 58 3.62 1.62 2.47
CA ARG A 58 3.70 2.19 1.12
C ARG A 58 4.61 3.41 1.10
N ASP A 59 4.51 4.30 2.08
CA ASP A 59 5.37 5.48 2.15
C ASP A 59 6.84 5.09 2.32
N ARG A 60 7.11 4.13 3.22
CA ARG A 60 8.46 3.57 3.41
C ARG A 60 8.96 2.91 2.13
N PHE A 61 8.13 2.10 1.46
CA PHE A 61 8.48 1.44 0.20
C PHE A 61 8.73 2.45 -0.92
N VAL A 62 7.89 3.46 -1.09
CA VAL A 62 8.08 4.54 -2.07
C VAL A 62 9.36 5.31 -1.76
N LYS A 63 9.65 5.62 -0.49
CA LYS A 63 10.89 6.30 -0.09
C LYS A 63 12.13 5.46 -0.39
N ILE A 64 12.09 4.15 -0.13
CA ILE A 64 13.16 3.21 -0.49
C ILE A 64 13.27 3.09 -2.01
N LYS A 65 12.16 2.93 -2.74
CA LYS A 65 12.14 2.79 -4.21
C LYS A 65 12.60 4.08 -4.90
N LYS A 66 12.24 5.26 -4.37
CA LYS A 66 12.76 6.56 -4.80
C LYS A 66 14.24 6.67 -4.49
N LYS A 67 14.73 6.26 -3.32
CA LYS A 67 16.18 6.21 -3.04
C LYS A 67 16.93 5.25 -3.96
N ALA A 68 16.36 4.08 -4.27
CA ALA A 68 16.95 3.10 -5.18
C ALA A 68 16.99 3.62 -6.64
N LYS A 69 15.96 4.35 -7.08
CA LYS A 69 15.93 5.03 -8.39
C LYS A 69 16.75 6.34 -8.41
N ALA A 70 16.93 7.00 -7.26
CA ALA A 70 17.68 8.24 -7.10
C ALA A 70 19.14 7.99 -6.66
N GLY A 71 19.62 6.75 -6.70
CA GLY A 71 21.05 6.42 -6.67
C GLY A 71 21.86 7.01 -7.85
N GLY A 72 21.24 7.88 -8.67
CA GLY A 72 21.90 8.69 -9.69
C GLY A 72 21.71 10.21 -9.54
N ALA A 73 21.19 10.75 -8.43
CA ALA A 73 21.11 12.21 -8.28
C ALA A 73 21.28 12.69 -6.84
N SER A 74 22.50 13.09 -6.54
CA SER A 74 22.88 14.11 -5.56
C SER A 74 21.96 15.33 -5.66
N GLY A 75 21.58 15.92 -4.53
CA GLY A 75 20.88 17.20 -4.51
C GLY A 75 20.40 17.58 -3.13
N GLY A 76 21.30 18.10 -2.30
CA GLY A 76 20.90 18.93 -1.16
C GLY A 76 20.42 20.31 -1.63
N LYS A 77 19.65 20.99 -0.78
CA LYS A 77 19.73 22.44 -0.55
C LYS A 77 18.92 22.77 0.71
N VAL A 78 19.61 23.13 1.79
CA VAL A 78 19.81 24.49 2.38
C VAL A 78 18.57 25.05 3.04
#